data_AF-A0A0Q4XBP8-F1
#
_entry.id   AF-A0A0Q4XBP8-F1
#
_cell.length_a   1.000
_cell.length_b   1.000
_cell.length_c   1.000
_cell.angle_alpha   90.00
_cell.angle_beta   90.00
_cell.angle_gamma   90.00
#
_symmetry.space_group_name_H-M   'P 1'
#
loop_
_entity.id
_entity.type
_entity.pdbx_description
1 polymer ?
#
loop_
_entity_poly.entity_id
_entity_poly.type
_entity_poly.pdbx_seq_one_letter_code
_entity_poly.pdbx_strand_id
1 'polypeptide(L)'
;MARPCTICSHPAREEIEAAMASGASLRDVVARFDLPSVSSLHRHRAQHLGREVRFRLPLSASHVANLTRTAAHEDARPSEGVNGPGILDTGAASPERVLESLFARANVETGRTIQDYARLLVDGLAHTYAAAIAAQDHGIAVRALRELRALLQFHALVPPDRLRQMPGWAEPVQDRDPIFALERLLLAGTVGAEPGVNEALTELDAKWPGFAESWTSSNPAA
;
A
#
# COMPACT_ATOMS: atom_id res chain seq x y z
N MET A 1 -2.86 26.66 25.46
CA MET A 1 -2.05 26.61 24.22
C MET A 1 -1.11 25.42 24.29
N ALA A 2 -1.06 24.58 23.27
CA ALA A 2 -0.09 23.48 23.20
C ALA A 2 1.34 24.06 23.11
N ARG A 3 2.28 23.50 23.86
CA ARG A 3 3.69 23.91 23.76
C ARG A 3 4.23 23.49 22.37
N PRO A 4 4.97 24.37 21.66
CA PRO A 4 5.56 24.00 20.37
C PRO A 4 6.53 22.83 20.55
N CYS A 5 6.56 21.91 19.57
CA CYS A 5 7.47 20.77 19.60
C CYS A 5 8.92 21.26 19.47
N THR A 6 9.77 20.88 20.43
CA THR A 6 11.18 21.31 20.49
C THR A 6 12.01 20.79 19.33
N ILE A 7 11.62 19.66 18.71
CA ILE A 7 12.31 19.08 17.56
C ILE A 7 11.98 19.87 16.28
N CYS A 8 10.74 20.36 16.15
CA CYS A 8 10.35 21.21 15.01
C CYS A 8 11.13 22.53 14.96
N SER A 9 11.47 23.08 16.12
CA SER A 9 12.25 24.31 16.26
C SER A 9 13.76 24.07 16.35
N HIS A 10 14.22 22.81 16.26
CA HIS A 10 15.64 22.49 16.40
C HIS A 10 16.40 22.87 15.11
N PRO A 11 17.58 23.50 15.19
CA PRO A 11 18.34 23.89 13.99
C PRO A 11 18.74 22.68 13.12
N ALA A 12 19.04 21.54 13.76
CA ALA A 12 19.36 20.28 13.09
C ALA A 12 18.14 19.38 12.85
N ARG A 13 16.93 19.95 12.65
CA ARG A 13 15.69 19.17 12.49
C ARG A 13 15.81 18.11 11.39
N GLU A 14 16.31 18.49 10.22
CA GLU A 14 16.41 17.59 9.06
C GLU A 14 17.35 16.41 9.33
N GLU A 15 18.47 16.63 10.01
CA GLU A 15 19.41 15.57 10.39
C GLU A 15 18.83 14.62 11.44
N ILE A 16 18.07 15.16 12.40
CA ILE A 16 17.35 14.37 13.41
C ILE A 16 16.27 13.49 12.73
N GLU A 17 15.51 14.06 11.80
CA GLU A 17 14.50 13.33 11.02
C GLU A 17 15.14 12.26 10.13
N ALA A 18 16.27 12.55 9.48
CA ALA A 18 17.02 11.58 8.69
C ALA A 18 17.55 10.43 9.55
N ALA A 19 18.13 10.70 10.73
CA ALA A 19 18.61 9.68 11.65
C ALA A 19 17.49 8.78 12.19
N MET A 20 16.31 9.36 12.48
CA MET A 20 15.14 8.56 12.83
C MET A 20 14.61 7.73 11.66
N ALA A 21 14.63 8.29 10.44
CA ALA A 21 14.16 7.61 9.23
C ALA A 21 15.07 6.45 8.82
N SER A 22 16.37 6.54 9.08
CA SER A 22 17.35 5.46 8.87
C SER A 22 17.29 4.35 9.92
N GLY A 23 16.42 4.48 10.94
CA GLY A 23 16.24 3.46 11.97
C GLY A 23 17.23 3.51 13.13
N ALA A 24 17.95 4.62 13.32
CA ALA A 24 18.83 4.77 14.48
C ALA A 24 18.03 4.69 15.79
N SER A 25 18.66 4.18 16.86
CA SER A 25 17.98 4.06 18.16
C SER A 25 17.67 5.45 18.71
N LEU A 26 16.49 5.64 19.31
CA LEU A 26 16.08 6.96 19.82
C LEU A 26 17.02 7.48 20.91
N ARG A 27 17.69 6.57 21.65
CA ARG A 27 18.68 6.95 22.66
C ARG A 27 19.95 7.50 22.02
N ASP A 28 20.41 6.89 20.92
CA ASP A 28 21.57 7.38 20.18
C ASP A 28 21.27 8.73 19.51
N VAL A 29 20.05 8.91 18.99
CA VAL A 29 19.60 10.20 18.44
C VAL A 29 19.55 11.26 19.53
N VAL A 30 19.06 10.95 20.73
CA VAL A 30 19.08 11.90 21.86
C VAL A 30 20.50 12.28 22.25
N ALA A 31 21.41 11.30 22.35
CA ALA A 31 22.80 11.55 22.72
C ALA A 31 23.57 12.32 21.64
N ARG A 32 23.31 12.06 20.36
CA ARG A 32 24.00 12.69 19.23
C ARG A 32 23.64 14.16 19.04
N PHE A 33 22.40 14.54 19.35
CA PHE A 33 21.88 15.89 19.11
C PHE A 33 21.56 16.64 20.42
N ASP A 34 22.06 16.16 21.56
CA ASP A 34 21.85 16.74 22.91
C ASP A 34 20.39 17.11 23.20
N LEU A 35 19.48 16.19 22.86
CA LEU A 35 18.05 16.44 23.00
C LEU A 35 17.57 16.27 24.44
N PRO A 36 16.58 17.06 24.89
CA PRO A 36 16.19 17.08 26.30
C PRO A 36 15.53 15.79 26.79
N SER A 37 14.89 15.03 25.91
CA SER A 37 14.31 13.72 26.26
C SER A 37 13.98 12.86 25.04
N VAL A 38 13.99 11.54 25.25
CA VAL A 38 13.48 10.54 24.28
C VAL A 38 11.98 10.75 24.03
N SER A 39 11.24 11.17 25.06
CA SER A 39 9.80 11.46 24.97
C SER A 39 9.49 12.58 23.97
N SER A 40 10.38 13.57 23.81
CA SER A 40 10.25 14.62 22.80
C SER A 40 10.33 14.06 21.38
N LEU A 41 11.25 13.11 21.12
CA LEU A 41 11.34 12.42 19.82
C LEU A 41 10.12 11.57 19.54
N HIS A 42 9.59 10.86 20.55
CA HIS A 42 8.35 10.08 20.39
C HIS A 42 7.17 10.97 19.98
N ARG A 43 6.98 12.11 20.65
CA ARG A 43 5.93 13.06 20.27
C ARG A 43 6.17 13.65 18.89
N HIS A 44 7.41 14.01 18.56
CA HIS A 44 7.74 14.54 17.23
C HIS A 44 7.43 13.54 16.12
N ARG A 45 7.88 12.29 16.29
CA ARG A 45 7.59 11.20 15.36
C ARG A 45 6.10 10.97 15.20
N ALA A 46 5.33 11.08 16.29
CA ALA A 46 3.88 10.88 16.26
C ALA A 46 3.11 12.05 15.64
N GLN A 47 3.63 13.29 15.73
CA GLN A 47 2.86 14.51 15.40
C GLN A 47 3.35 15.25 14.15
N HIS A 48 4.60 15.06 13.70
CA HIS A 48 5.22 15.96 12.73
C HIS A 48 5.96 15.28 11.56
N LEU A 49 6.34 14.02 11.67
CA LEU A 49 7.00 13.28 10.58
C LEU A 49 5.97 12.75 9.57
N GLY A 50 5.55 13.60 8.62
CA GLY A 50 4.80 13.19 7.42
C GLY A 50 5.73 12.53 6.39
N ARG A 51 5.30 11.46 5.70
CA ARG A 51 6.17 10.65 4.82
C ARG A 51 5.64 10.54 3.38
N GLU A 52 6.48 10.88 2.41
CA GLU A 52 6.30 10.68 0.97
C GLU A 52 6.92 9.34 0.53
N VAL A 53 6.32 8.64 -0.45
CA VAL A 53 6.83 7.38 -1.03
C VAL A 53 6.67 7.40 -2.55
N ARG A 54 7.76 7.22 -3.32
CA ARG A 54 7.74 7.14 -4.79
C ARG A 54 8.56 5.94 -5.28
N PHE A 55 8.02 5.16 -6.22
CA PHE A 55 8.80 4.15 -6.94
C PHE A 55 8.40 4.02 -8.41
N ARG A 56 9.39 3.78 -9.29
CA ARG A 56 9.27 3.63 -10.74
C ARG A 56 9.71 2.22 -11.14
N LEU A 57 8.94 1.56 -12.01
CA LEU A 57 9.29 0.23 -12.54
C LEU A 57 9.80 0.32 -14.00
N PRO A 58 10.79 -0.50 -14.39
CA PRO A 58 11.02 -0.83 -15.78
C PRO A 58 10.14 -2.03 -16.17
N LEU A 59 9.24 -1.83 -17.13
CA LEU A 59 8.54 -2.91 -17.81
C LEU A 59 9.39 -3.40 -18.97
N SER A 60 9.61 -4.71 -19.09
CA SER A 60 9.72 -5.32 -20.42
C SER A 60 9.06 -6.69 -20.46
N ALA A 61 8.25 -6.89 -21.51
CA ALA A 61 7.42 -8.07 -21.76
C ALA A 61 8.23 -9.38 -21.90
N SER A 62 9.55 -9.28 -22.07
CA SER A 62 10.46 -10.42 -22.24
C SER A 62 10.56 -11.30 -20.99
N HIS A 63 10.29 -10.75 -19.79
CA HIS A 63 10.43 -11.52 -18.54
C HIS A 63 9.29 -12.52 -18.31
N VAL A 64 8.08 -12.20 -18.78
CA VAL A 64 6.90 -13.07 -18.63
C VAL A 64 6.99 -14.30 -19.55
N ALA A 65 7.56 -14.13 -20.75
CA ALA A 65 7.74 -15.23 -21.70
C ALA A 65 8.81 -16.26 -21.28
N ASN A 66 9.77 -15.87 -20.43
CA ASN A 66 10.79 -16.78 -19.91
C ASN A 66 10.29 -17.61 -18.72
N LEU A 67 9.28 -17.13 -17.98
CA LEU A 67 8.71 -17.82 -16.82
C LEU A 67 7.76 -18.96 -17.20
N THR A 68 7.00 -18.83 -18.28
CA THR A 68 6.17 -19.93 -18.79
C THR A 68 7.01 -21.04 -19.43
N ARG A 69 8.19 -20.72 -19.98
CA ARG A 69 9.07 -21.70 -20.62
C ARG A 69 9.86 -22.55 -19.61
N THR A 70 10.21 -21.99 -18.45
CA THR A 70 10.97 -22.71 -17.41
C THR A 70 10.10 -23.68 -16.64
N ALA A 71 8.85 -23.31 -16.34
CA ALA A 71 7.88 -24.21 -15.70
C ALA A 71 7.55 -25.45 -16.56
N ALA A 72 7.52 -25.31 -17.89
CA ALA A 72 7.26 -26.44 -18.79
C ALA A 72 8.46 -27.39 -18.98
N HIS A 73 9.69 -26.96 -18.62
CA HIS A 73 10.90 -27.75 -18.87
C HIS A 73 11.33 -28.59 -17.66
N GLU A 74 10.89 -28.25 -16.44
CA GLU A 74 11.21 -29.03 -15.23
C GLU A 74 10.42 -30.34 -15.12
N ASP A 75 9.24 -30.46 -15.74
CA ASP A 75 8.45 -31.69 -15.80
C ASP A 75 8.94 -32.69 -16.88
N ALA A 76 9.92 -32.31 -17.70
CA ALA A 76 10.45 -33.12 -18.80
C ALA A 76 11.82 -33.75 -18.51
N ARG A 77 12.19 -33.97 -17.25
CA ARG A 77 13.32 -34.86 -16.92
C ARG A 77 12.83 -36.32 -16.96
N PRO A 78 13.32 -37.16 -17.89
CA PRO A 78 12.93 -38.56 -17.95
C PRO A 78 13.56 -39.28 -16.75
N SER A 79 12.70 -39.68 -15.81
CA SER A 79 13.04 -40.67 -14.80
C SER A 79 13.23 -42.01 -15.53
N GLU A 80 14.48 -42.42 -15.73
CA GLU A 80 14.79 -43.74 -16.26
C GLU A 80 14.41 -44.81 -15.23
N GLY A 81 13.36 -45.57 -15.56
CA GLY A 81 13.27 -46.98 -15.21
C GLY A 81 12.40 -47.34 -14.01
N VAL A 82 11.07 -47.26 -14.16
CA VAL A 82 10.15 -48.22 -13.51
C VAL A 82 8.99 -48.48 -14.47
N ASN A 83 8.97 -49.66 -15.08
CA ASN A 83 7.85 -50.14 -15.90
C ASN A 83 6.69 -50.57 -15.00
N GLY A 84 5.64 -49.77 -14.95
CA GLY A 84 4.34 -50.12 -14.36
C GLY A 84 3.21 -49.57 -15.23
N PRO A 85 2.15 -50.35 -15.52
CA PRO A 85 1.12 -49.92 -16.44
C PRO A 85 0.16 -48.95 -15.78
N GLY A 86 0.04 -47.76 -16.38
CA GLY A 86 -1.18 -46.97 -16.47
C GLY A 86 -1.72 -46.38 -15.17
N ILE A 87 -1.49 -45.08 -14.99
CA ILE A 87 -2.53 -44.05 -14.76
C ILE A 87 -1.87 -42.74 -15.19
N LEU A 88 -2.41 -42.10 -16.23
CA LEU A 88 -2.06 -40.73 -16.61
C LEU A 88 -2.63 -39.81 -15.54
N ASP A 89 -1.86 -39.60 -14.48
CA ASP A 89 -2.17 -38.58 -13.49
C ASP A 89 -1.73 -37.24 -14.07
N THR A 90 -2.61 -36.60 -14.84
CA THR A 90 -2.58 -35.15 -15.06
C THR A 90 -2.78 -34.50 -13.70
N GLY A 91 -1.72 -34.49 -12.89
CA GLY A 91 -1.69 -33.96 -11.54
C GLY A 91 -1.97 -32.47 -11.61
N ALA A 92 -3.25 -32.10 -11.53
CA ALA A 92 -3.69 -30.75 -11.26
C ALA A 92 -2.86 -30.24 -10.09
N ALA A 93 -2.11 -29.16 -10.31
CA ALA A 93 -1.25 -28.58 -9.29
C ALA A 93 -2.03 -28.50 -7.98
N SER A 94 -1.57 -29.22 -6.95
CA SER A 94 -2.26 -29.27 -5.66
C SER A 94 -2.59 -27.84 -5.23
N PRO A 95 -3.86 -27.55 -4.88
CA PRO A 95 -4.28 -26.19 -4.52
C PRO A 95 -3.44 -25.61 -3.38
N GLU A 96 -2.87 -26.47 -2.53
CA GLU A 96 -1.92 -26.09 -1.48
C GLU A 96 -0.63 -25.53 -2.07
N ARG A 97 -0.06 -26.14 -3.13
CA ARG A 97 1.12 -25.60 -3.82
C ARG A 97 0.83 -24.29 -4.56
N VAL A 98 -0.39 -24.13 -5.09
CA VAL A 98 -0.80 -22.87 -5.73
C VAL A 98 -0.86 -21.75 -4.70
N LEU A 99 -1.50 -21.99 -3.55
CA LEU A 99 -1.57 -21.06 -2.43
C LEU A 99 -0.20 -20.75 -1.86
N GLU A 100 0.64 -21.76 -1.57
CA GLU A 100 2.00 -21.58 -1.06
C GLU A 100 2.85 -20.73 -2.03
N SER A 101 2.70 -20.91 -3.35
CA SER A 101 3.40 -20.10 -4.36
C SER A 101 2.89 -18.66 -4.49
N LEU A 102 1.60 -18.43 -4.18
CA LEU A 102 0.99 -17.10 -4.11
C LEU A 102 1.44 -16.36 -2.86
N PHE A 103 1.51 -17.06 -1.73
CA PHE A 103 2.04 -16.54 -0.46
C PHE A 103 3.53 -16.25 -0.54
N ALA A 104 4.33 -17.16 -1.11
CA ALA A 104 5.76 -16.95 -1.32
C ALA A 104 6.06 -15.78 -2.29
N ARG A 105 5.20 -15.54 -3.29
CA ARG A 105 5.27 -14.36 -4.17
C ARG A 105 4.80 -13.06 -3.51
N ALA A 106 3.91 -13.12 -2.53
CA ALA A 106 3.39 -11.95 -1.83
C ALA A 106 4.30 -11.46 -0.70
N ASN A 107 5.01 -12.38 -0.03
CA ASN A 107 5.76 -12.11 1.20
C ASN A 107 7.19 -11.60 0.99
N VAL A 108 7.80 -11.78 -0.19
CA VAL A 108 9.26 -11.64 -0.28
C VAL A 108 9.73 -10.22 -0.61
N GLU A 109 9.07 -9.42 -1.47
CA GLU A 109 9.72 -8.18 -1.97
C GLU A 109 8.84 -6.93 -2.27
N THR A 110 7.51 -6.96 -2.05
CA THR A 110 6.60 -6.07 -2.81
C THR A 110 5.96 -4.84 -2.15
N GLY A 111 6.18 -4.52 -0.88
CA GLY A 111 5.64 -3.27 -0.28
C GLY A 111 4.11 -3.09 -0.43
N ARG A 112 3.36 -4.19 -0.48
CA ARG A 112 1.90 -4.19 -0.59
C ARG A 112 1.25 -3.75 0.72
N THR A 113 0.14 -3.03 0.65
CA THR A 113 -0.63 -2.69 1.85
C THR A 113 -1.26 -3.96 2.44
N ILE A 114 -1.58 -3.95 3.74
CA ILE A 114 -2.38 -5.01 4.37
C ILE A 114 -3.70 -5.24 3.61
N GLN A 115 -4.26 -4.19 3.02
CA GLN A 115 -5.48 -4.25 2.21
C GLN A 115 -5.27 -4.98 0.88
N ASP A 116 -4.13 -4.78 0.22
CA ASP A 116 -3.79 -5.52 -1.00
C ASP A 116 -3.53 -7.00 -0.71
N TYR A 117 -2.90 -7.29 0.44
CA TYR A 117 -2.72 -8.65 0.91
C TYR A 117 -4.06 -9.33 1.22
N ALA A 118 -4.96 -8.62 1.90
CA ALA A 118 -6.31 -9.10 2.17
C ALA A 118 -7.11 -9.34 0.88
N ARG A 119 -7.00 -8.46 -0.12
CA ARG A 119 -7.62 -8.65 -1.44
C ARG A 119 -7.10 -9.90 -2.14
N LEU A 120 -5.78 -10.08 -2.19
CA LEU A 120 -5.17 -11.27 -2.78
C LEU A 120 -5.59 -12.57 -2.07
N LEU A 121 -5.69 -12.52 -0.75
CA LEU A 121 -6.20 -13.62 0.06
C LEU A 121 -7.65 -13.96 -0.30
N VAL A 122 -8.52 -12.96 -0.37
CA VAL A 122 -9.93 -13.12 -0.72
C VAL A 122 -10.06 -13.70 -2.14
N ASP A 123 -9.33 -13.14 -3.12
CA ASP A 123 -9.37 -13.60 -4.50
C ASP A 123 -8.84 -15.04 -4.62
N GLY A 124 -7.72 -15.36 -3.96
CA GLY A 124 -7.14 -16.71 -3.96
C GLY A 124 -8.06 -17.76 -3.34
N LEU A 125 -8.70 -17.43 -2.22
CA LEU A 125 -9.68 -18.33 -1.58
C LEU A 125 -10.96 -18.48 -2.41
N ALA A 126 -11.42 -17.42 -3.09
CA ALA A 126 -12.56 -17.49 -4.00
C ALA A 126 -12.27 -18.42 -5.19
N HIS A 127 -11.08 -18.33 -5.78
CA HIS A 127 -10.65 -19.24 -6.86
C HIS A 127 -10.53 -20.68 -6.37
N THR A 128 -9.97 -20.89 -5.17
CA THR A 128 -9.86 -22.22 -4.55
C THR A 128 -11.23 -22.84 -4.31
N TYR A 129 -12.19 -22.05 -3.82
CA TYR A 129 -13.58 -22.49 -3.66
C TYR A 129 -14.22 -22.89 -5.00
N ALA A 130 -14.10 -22.04 -6.03
CA ALA A 130 -14.67 -22.32 -7.34
C ALA A 130 -14.08 -23.60 -7.97
N ALA A 131 -12.76 -23.80 -7.86
CA ALA A 131 -12.09 -25.01 -8.32
C ALA A 131 -12.54 -26.26 -7.55
N ALA A 132 -12.67 -26.17 -6.22
CA ALA A 132 -13.13 -27.27 -5.38
C ALA A 132 -14.58 -27.68 -5.69
N ILE A 133 -15.47 -26.71 -5.91
CA ILE A 133 -16.86 -26.97 -6.33
C ILE A 133 -16.91 -27.66 -7.70
N ALA A 134 -16.11 -27.19 -8.67
CA ALA A 134 -16.03 -27.82 -9.99
C ALA A 134 -15.52 -29.28 -9.90
N ALA A 135 -14.59 -29.55 -8.99
CA ALA A 135 -14.06 -30.89 -8.71
C ALA A 135 -14.97 -31.75 -7.81
N GLN A 136 -16.11 -31.22 -7.33
CA GLN A 136 -16.98 -31.88 -6.34
C GLN A 136 -16.28 -32.22 -5.01
N ASP A 137 -15.18 -31.54 -4.68
CA ASP A 137 -14.50 -31.66 -3.40
C ASP A 137 -15.11 -30.70 -2.38
N HIS A 138 -16.14 -31.21 -1.70
CA HIS A 138 -16.90 -30.45 -0.71
C HIS A 138 -16.07 -30.14 0.54
N GLY A 139 -15.04 -30.94 0.86
CA GLY A 139 -14.19 -30.72 2.02
C GLY A 139 -13.35 -29.45 1.87
N ILE A 140 -12.69 -29.31 0.73
CA ILE A 140 -11.90 -28.11 0.39
C ILE A 140 -12.82 -26.90 0.24
N ALA A 141 -13.98 -27.06 -0.40
CA ALA A 141 -14.93 -25.96 -0.58
C ALA A 141 -15.43 -25.38 0.77
N VAL A 142 -15.79 -26.24 1.72
CA VAL A 142 -16.22 -25.81 3.06
C VAL A 142 -15.09 -25.13 3.83
N ARG A 143 -13.85 -25.62 3.69
CA ARG A 143 -12.67 -25.00 4.32
C ARG A 143 -12.43 -23.60 3.76
N ALA A 144 -12.42 -23.44 2.43
CA ALA A 144 -12.24 -22.14 1.78
C ALA A 144 -13.32 -21.13 2.20
N LEU A 145 -14.58 -21.56 2.31
CA LEU A 145 -15.68 -20.72 2.80
C LEU A 145 -15.51 -20.27 4.25
N ARG A 146 -15.00 -21.14 5.14
CA ARG A 146 -14.75 -20.77 6.54
C ARG A 146 -13.67 -19.70 6.66
N GLU A 147 -12.57 -19.84 5.90
CA GLU A 147 -11.49 -18.86 5.88
C GLU A 147 -11.94 -17.51 5.29
N LEU A 148 -12.70 -17.54 4.19
CA LEU A 148 -13.32 -16.33 3.63
C LEU A 148 -14.22 -15.63 4.63
N ARG A 149 -15.06 -16.38 5.35
CA ARG A 149 -15.92 -15.83 6.39
C ARG A 149 -15.11 -15.17 7.51
N ALA A 150 -14.02 -15.79 7.96
CA ALA A 150 -13.16 -15.23 9.00
C ALA A 150 -12.51 -13.91 8.56
N LEU A 151 -12.02 -13.83 7.32
CA LEU A 151 -11.47 -12.58 6.75
C LEU A 151 -12.52 -11.49 6.63
N LEU A 152 -13.72 -11.81 6.16
CA LEU A 152 -14.82 -10.84 6.07
C LEU A 152 -15.27 -10.37 7.47
N GLN A 153 -15.32 -11.26 8.46
CA GLN A 153 -15.61 -10.90 9.84
C GLN A 153 -14.52 -10.02 10.44
N PHE A 154 -13.25 -10.28 10.15
CA PHE A 154 -12.15 -9.41 10.55
C PHE A 154 -12.32 -7.99 9.95
N HIS A 155 -12.65 -7.86 8.67
CA HIS A 155 -12.91 -6.57 8.04
C HIS A 155 -14.14 -5.86 8.62
N ALA A 156 -15.18 -6.60 9.01
CA ALA A 156 -16.38 -6.02 9.60
C ALA A 156 -16.20 -5.60 11.08
N LEU A 157 -15.38 -6.34 11.84
CA LEU A 157 -15.21 -6.13 13.28
C LEU A 157 -14.03 -5.21 13.62
N VAL A 158 -13.07 -5.05 12.73
CA VAL A 158 -11.95 -4.14 12.93
C VAL A 158 -12.27 -2.82 12.24
N PRO A 159 -12.75 -1.80 12.99
CA PRO A 159 -12.98 -0.49 12.40
C PRO A 159 -11.66 0.04 11.82
N PRO A 160 -11.71 0.73 10.67
CA PRO A 160 -10.51 1.23 9.98
C PRO A 160 -9.65 2.11 10.91
N ASP A 161 -10.26 2.81 11.86
CA ASP A 161 -9.57 3.63 12.84
C ASP A 161 -8.68 2.84 13.80
N ARG A 162 -9.02 1.58 14.10
CA ARG A 162 -8.13 0.70 14.88
C ARG A 162 -6.96 0.19 14.05
N LEU A 163 -7.14 -0.04 12.75
CA LEU A 163 -6.03 -0.36 11.84
C LEU A 163 -5.07 0.82 11.75
N ARG A 164 -5.60 2.05 11.70
CA ARG A 164 -4.82 3.30 11.75
C ARG A 164 -3.98 3.48 13.02
N GLN A 165 -4.38 2.86 14.13
CA GLN A 165 -3.65 2.92 15.40
C GLN A 165 -2.57 1.84 15.52
N MET A 166 -2.48 0.89 14.58
CA MET A 166 -1.46 -0.15 14.64
C MET A 166 -0.07 0.41 14.30
N PRO A 167 0.96 0.07 15.08
CA PRO A 167 2.31 0.52 14.80
C PRO A 167 2.77 -0.01 13.43
N GLY A 168 3.14 0.91 12.54
CA GLY A 168 3.54 0.60 11.16
C GLY A 168 2.43 0.77 10.11
N TRP A 169 1.18 1.03 10.52
CA TRP A 169 0.15 1.45 9.57
C TRP A 169 0.43 2.89 9.10
N ALA A 170 0.61 3.05 7.80
CA ALA A 170 0.71 4.34 7.15
C ALA A 170 -0.34 4.39 6.03
N GLU A 171 -1.34 5.24 6.17
CA GLU A 171 -2.29 5.52 5.10
C GLU A 171 -1.54 6.37 4.06
N PRO A 172 -1.41 5.91 2.81
CA PRO A 172 -0.71 6.68 1.80
C PRO A 172 -1.39 8.04 1.66
N VAL A 173 -0.59 9.12 1.57
CA VAL A 173 -1.13 10.44 1.25
C VAL A 173 -1.74 10.32 -0.13
N GLN A 174 -3.06 10.16 -0.16
CA GLN A 174 -3.80 10.12 -1.39
C GLN A 174 -3.77 11.54 -1.93
N ASP A 175 -3.13 11.71 -3.10
CA ASP A 175 -3.18 12.97 -3.82
C ASP A 175 -4.64 13.40 -3.87
N ARG A 176 -4.94 14.57 -3.31
CA ARG A 176 -6.30 15.09 -3.29
C ARG A 176 -6.76 15.19 -4.74
N ASP A 177 -7.97 14.70 -5.00
CA ASP A 177 -8.55 14.81 -6.32
C ASP A 177 -8.65 16.30 -6.67
N PRO A 178 -8.08 16.76 -7.81
CA PRO A 178 -8.12 18.16 -8.21
C PRO A 178 -9.55 18.70 -8.30
N ILE A 179 -10.56 17.83 -8.42
CA ILE A 179 -11.98 18.20 -8.32
C ILE A 179 -12.27 19.00 -7.05
N PHE A 180 -11.68 18.67 -5.89
CA PHE A 180 -11.92 19.40 -4.65
C PHE A 180 -11.30 20.80 -4.64
N ALA A 181 -10.16 20.99 -5.30
CA ALA A 181 -9.58 22.31 -5.48
C ALA A 181 -10.41 23.16 -6.46
N LEU A 182 -10.93 22.53 -7.53
CA LEU A 182 -11.84 23.18 -8.47
C LEU A 182 -13.16 23.61 -7.80
N GLU A 183 -13.74 22.73 -6.97
CA GLU A 183 -14.97 23.01 -6.22
C GLU A 183 -14.79 24.22 -5.30
N ARG A 184 -13.68 24.29 -4.54
CA ARG A 184 -13.37 25.47 -3.70
C ARG A 184 -13.30 26.77 -4.50
N LEU A 185 -12.68 26.72 -5.68
CA LEU A 185 -12.58 27.87 -6.58
C LEU A 185 -13.95 28.33 -7.10
N LEU A 186 -14.81 27.39 -7.49
CA LEU A 186 -16.17 27.69 -7.94
C LEU A 186 -17.03 28.25 -6.81
N LEU A 187 -16.92 27.69 -5.61
CA LEU A 187 -17.65 28.18 -4.43
C LEU A 187 -17.21 29.59 -4.03
N ALA A 188 -15.91 29.89 -4.06
CA ALA A 188 -15.42 31.24 -3.76
C ALA A 188 -15.97 32.32 -4.71
N GLY A 189 -16.15 31.99 -5.99
CA GLY A 189 -16.77 32.90 -6.96
C GLY A 189 -18.25 33.20 -6.70
N THR A 190 -18.95 32.34 -5.94
CA THR A 190 -20.39 32.50 -5.64
C THR A 190 -20.65 33.13 -4.28
N VAL A 191 -19.81 32.88 -3.28
CA VAL A 191 -20.01 33.33 -1.89
C VAL A 191 -19.14 34.55 -1.53
N GLY A 192 -18.21 34.94 -2.40
CA GLY A 192 -17.19 35.94 -2.12
C GLY A 192 -15.91 35.29 -1.58
N ALA A 193 -14.81 36.05 -1.57
CA ALA A 193 -13.46 35.53 -1.34
C ALA A 193 -13.30 34.79 0.01
N GLU A 194 -13.46 33.48 -0.03
CA GLU A 194 -13.17 32.57 1.07
C GLU A 194 -11.65 32.40 1.25
N PRO A 195 -11.16 32.21 2.49
CA PRO A 195 -9.78 31.80 2.73
C PRO A 195 -9.53 30.42 2.11
N GLY A 196 -8.76 30.38 1.03
CA GLY A 196 -8.37 29.12 0.37
C GLY A 196 -8.28 29.17 -1.15
N VAL A 197 -8.73 30.27 -1.79
CA VAL A 197 -8.66 30.43 -3.26
C VAL A 197 -7.22 30.31 -3.78
N ASN A 198 -6.27 31.03 -3.17
CA ASN A 198 -4.86 30.96 -3.57
C ASN A 198 -4.26 29.56 -3.37
N GLU A 199 -4.69 28.84 -2.33
CA GLU A 199 -4.23 27.47 -2.06
C GLU A 199 -4.78 26.49 -3.09
N ALA A 200 -6.06 26.64 -3.46
CA ALA A 200 -6.70 25.86 -4.53
C ALA A 200 -6.09 26.17 -5.90
N LEU A 201 -5.82 27.44 -6.22
CA LEU A 201 -5.14 27.83 -7.45
C LEU A 201 -3.72 27.25 -7.51
N THR A 202 -2.97 27.28 -6.41
CA THR A 202 -1.63 26.69 -6.35
C THR A 202 -1.67 25.17 -6.54
N GLU A 203 -2.64 24.50 -5.91
CA GLU A 203 -2.84 23.05 -6.03
C GLU A 203 -3.21 22.64 -7.47
N LEU A 204 -4.10 23.40 -8.12
CA LEU A 204 -4.48 23.17 -9.51
C LEU A 204 -3.36 23.51 -10.48
N ASP A 205 -2.61 24.58 -10.26
CA ASP A 205 -1.49 24.97 -11.12
C ASP A 205 -0.34 23.97 -11.05
N ALA A 206 -0.11 23.36 -9.87
CA ALA A 206 0.83 22.25 -9.72
C ALA A 206 0.44 21.01 -10.54
N LYS A 207 -0.87 20.78 -10.78
CA LYS A 207 -1.38 19.69 -11.63
C LYS A 207 -1.49 20.09 -13.11
N TRP A 208 -1.85 21.34 -13.38
CA TRP A 208 -2.07 21.92 -14.70
C TRP A 208 -1.42 23.31 -14.80
N PRO A 209 -0.12 23.38 -15.17
CA PRO A 209 0.62 24.64 -15.20
C PRO A 209 -0.04 25.69 -16.11
N GLY A 210 -0.21 26.91 -15.60
CA GLY A 210 -0.88 28.01 -16.29
C GLY A 210 -2.39 28.08 -16.03
N PHE A 211 -2.95 27.15 -15.25
CA PHE A 211 -4.35 27.18 -14.87
C PHE A 211 -4.67 28.45 -14.09
N ALA A 212 -3.80 28.87 -13.17
CA ALA A 212 -4.06 30.03 -12.32
C ALA A 212 -4.12 31.36 -13.12
N GLU A 213 -3.24 31.54 -14.10
CA GLU A 213 -3.22 32.73 -14.97
C GLU A 213 -4.43 32.76 -15.91
N SER A 214 -4.79 31.61 -16.49
CA SER A 214 -6.00 31.49 -17.32
C SER A 214 -7.26 31.78 -16.52
N TRP A 215 -7.31 31.30 -15.27
CA TRP A 215 -8.46 31.50 -14.38
C TRP A 215 -8.63 32.97 -13.99
N THR A 216 -7.55 33.61 -13.53
CA THR A 216 -7.56 35.03 -13.11
C THR A 216 -7.83 35.98 -14.27
N SER A 217 -7.31 35.67 -15.47
CA SER A 217 -7.61 36.44 -16.69
C SER A 217 -9.09 36.35 -17.10
N SER A 218 -9.70 35.18 -16.90
CA SER A 218 -11.11 34.95 -17.22
C SER A 218 -12.06 35.49 -16.15
N ASN A 219 -11.59 35.62 -14.90
CA ASN A 219 -12.38 36.05 -13.75
C ASN A 219 -11.66 37.16 -12.97
N PRO A 220 -11.53 38.38 -13.51
CA PRO A 220 -10.78 39.48 -12.88
C PRO A 220 -11.43 40.04 -11.60
N ALA A 221 -12.65 39.59 -11.26
CA ALA A 221 -13.43 40.05 -10.12
C ALA A 221 -13.60 39.01 -9.00
N ALA A 222 -13.00 37.82 -9.15
CA ALA A 222 -12.99 36.74 -8.16
C ALA A 222 -11.76 36.85 -7.25
#